data_AF-A0A3B8QQH8-F1
#
_entry.id   AF-A0A3B8QQH8-F1
#
_cell.length_a   1.000
_cell.length_b   1.000
_cell.length_c   1.000
_cell.angle_alpha   90.00
_cell.angle_beta   90.00
_cell.angle_gamma   90.00
#
_symmetry.space_group_name_H-M   'P 1'
#
loop_
_entity.id
_entity.type
_entity.pdbx_description
1 polymer ?
#
loop_
_entity_poly.entity_id
_entity_poly.type
_entity_poly.pdbx_seq_one_letter_code
_entity_poly.pdbx_strand_id
1 'polypeptide(L)'
;MPTWTALTTLDGRVEATALGNALERMTPEPTGVGVFEIEDGSGLWEVGAYFTELPDEIALLLISTALGSKPFVVSELPDTDWVAHVRRELVPVEAGRFFVYGSHDSHKVTS
;
A
#
# COMPACT_ATOMS: atom_id res chain seq x y z
N MET A 1 11.06 -2.05 -12.75
CA MET A 1 12.07 -2.28 -11.68
C MET A 1 11.26 -2.83 -10.54
N PRO A 2 11.57 -4.05 -10.05
CA PRO A 2 10.73 -4.70 -9.06
C PRO A 2 10.64 -3.83 -7.82
N THR A 3 9.43 -3.64 -7.32
CA THR A 3 9.18 -2.94 -6.06
C THR A 3 8.81 -3.96 -5.00
N TRP A 4 9.15 -3.69 -3.75
CA TRP A 4 8.95 -4.62 -2.63
C TRP A 4 8.07 -3.97 -1.59
N THR A 5 7.25 -4.78 -0.93
CA THR A 5 6.52 -4.39 0.28
C THR A 5 7.03 -5.18 1.47
N ALA A 6 7.04 -4.55 2.64
CA ALA A 6 7.18 -5.21 3.93
C ALA A 6 5.99 -4.81 4.80
N LEU A 7 5.10 -5.76 5.13
CA LEU A 7 3.86 -5.51 5.88
C LEU A 7 3.85 -6.27 7.20
N THR A 8 3.35 -5.64 8.27
CA THR A 8 3.11 -6.31 9.56
C THR A 8 1.91 -5.71 10.29
N THR A 9 1.49 -6.37 11.37
CA THR A 9 0.46 -5.89 12.30
C THR A 9 0.94 -5.89 13.73
N LEU A 10 0.43 -4.96 14.53
CA LEU A 10 0.68 -4.83 15.97
C LEU A 10 -0.47 -4.12 16.67
N ASP A 11 -0.53 -4.28 17.99
CA ASP A 11 -1.49 -3.57 18.83
C ASP A 11 -0.94 -2.19 19.19
N GLY A 12 -1.84 -1.20 19.32
CA GLY A 12 -1.50 0.11 19.87
C GLY A 12 -0.96 1.12 18.86
N ARG A 13 -1.58 2.31 18.86
CA ARG A 13 -1.22 3.41 17.96
C ARG A 13 0.21 3.93 18.18
N VAL A 14 0.68 3.95 19.42
CA VAL A 14 1.98 4.52 19.78
C VAL A 14 3.10 3.64 19.23
N GLU A 15 2.99 2.34 19.45
CA GLU A 15 3.89 1.31 18.94
C GLU A 15 3.86 1.29 17.41
N ALA A 16 2.68 1.35 16.80
CA ALA A 16 2.52 1.41 15.34
C ALA A 16 3.19 2.64 14.72
N THR A 17 3.02 3.80 15.35
CA THR A 17 3.67 5.05 14.90
C THR A 17 5.19 4.96 15.08
N ALA A 18 5.67 4.40 16.18
CA ALA A 18 7.09 4.20 16.43
C ALA A 18 7.72 3.24 15.41
N LEU A 19 6.98 2.17 15.03
CA LEU A 19 7.40 1.22 14.00
C LEU A 19 7.51 1.91 12.65
N GLY A 20 6.50 2.68 12.25
CA GLY A 20 6.54 3.47 11.01
C GLY A 20 7.76 4.42 10.96
N ASN A 21 7.99 5.18 12.04
CA ASN A 21 9.15 6.05 12.14
C ASN A 21 10.48 5.29 12.06
N ALA A 22 10.55 4.06 12.59
CA ALA A 22 11.74 3.23 12.50
C ALA A 22 12.01 2.75 11.06
N LEU A 23 10.94 2.37 10.34
CA LEU A 23 11.03 1.98 8.93
C LEU A 23 11.56 3.11 8.05
N GLU A 24 11.15 4.37 8.28
CA GLU A 24 11.63 5.53 7.51
C GLU A 24 13.17 5.72 7.56
N ARG A 25 13.85 5.17 8.56
CA ARG A 25 15.30 5.30 8.74
C ARG A 25 16.08 4.08 8.25
N MET A 26 15.42 3.14 7.58
CA MET A 26 16.05 1.92 7.09
C MET A 26 17.02 2.18 5.93
N THR A 27 17.89 1.19 5.71
CA THR A 27 18.70 1.08 4.51
C THR A 27 18.50 -0.34 3.96
N PRO A 28 18.06 -0.52 2.69
CA PRO A 28 17.67 0.51 1.72
C PRO A 28 16.56 1.46 2.19
N GLU A 29 16.56 2.70 1.70
CA GLU A 29 15.57 3.71 2.06
C GLU A 29 14.19 3.32 1.49
N PRO A 30 13.13 3.29 2.29
CA PRO A 30 11.79 3.05 1.76
C PRO A 30 11.32 4.23 0.91
N THR A 31 10.66 3.93 -0.21
CA THR A 31 9.98 4.92 -1.04
C THR A 31 8.76 5.52 -0.33
N GLY A 32 8.18 4.79 0.63
CA GLY A 32 7.09 5.28 1.46
C GLY A 32 6.76 4.33 2.59
N VAL A 33 6.24 4.89 3.69
CA VAL A 33 5.79 4.17 4.89
C VAL A 33 4.36 4.56 5.21
N GLY A 34 3.54 3.57 5.59
CA GLY A 34 2.14 3.74 5.96
C GLY A 34 1.84 3.11 7.32
N VAL A 35 1.00 3.77 8.10
CA VAL A 35 0.54 3.31 9.43
C VAL A 35 -0.97 3.54 9.49
N PHE A 36 -1.75 2.47 9.60
CA PHE A 36 -3.22 2.53 9.54
C PHE A 36 -3.85 1.65 10.61
N GLU A 37 -4.98 2.09 11.16
CA GLU A 37 -5.81 1.25 12.02
C GLU A 37 -6.65 0.32 11.14
N ILE A 38 -6.79 -0.95 11.54
CA ILE A 38 -7.69 -1.89 10.88
C ILE A 38 -9.11 -1.62 11.39
N GLU A 39 -10.00 -1.19 10.51
CA GLU A 39 -11.39 -0.82 10.82
C GLU A 39 -12.33 -2.03 11.04
N ASP A 40 -11.85 -3.09 11.70
CA ASP A 40 -12.62 -4.29 12.05
C ASP A 40 -12.99 -4.36 13.55
N GLY A 41 -12.60 -3.35 14.33
CA GLY A 41 -12.83 -3.27 15.77
C GLY A 41 -11.86 -4.09 16.62
N SER A 42 -10.82 -4.70 16.02
CA SER A 42 -9.78 -5.44 16.75
C SER A 42 -8.81 -4.54 17.53
N GLY A 43 -8.69 -3.27 17.14
CA GLY A 43 -7.67 -2.36 17.66
C GLY A 43 -6.26 -2.64 17.11
N LEU A 44 -6.14 -3.53 16.10
CA LEU A 44 -4.90 -3.78 15.39
C LEU A 44 -4.57 -2.65 14.44
N TRP A 45 -3.27 -2.43 14.28
CA TRP A 45 -2.71 -1.49 13.33
C TRP A 45 -1.89 -2.25 12.30
N GLU A 46 -2.03 -1.88 11.03
CA GLU A 46 -1.16 -2.31 9.95
C GLU A 46 -0.08 -1.28 9.71
N VAL A 47 1.16 -1.75 9.59
CA VAL A 47 2.30 -0.91 9.23
C VAL A 47 3.02 -1.52 8.04
N GLY A 48 3.29 -0.69 7.04
CA GLY A 48 3.88 -1.12 5.79
C GLY A 48 4.93 -0.16 5.26
N ALA A 49 5.96 -0.70 4.61
CA ALA A 49 6.94 0.07 3.87
C ALA A 49 7.11 -0.46 2.44
N TYR A 50 7.36 0.45 1.50
CA TYR A 50 7.59 0.17 0.09
C TYR A 50 9.04 0.46 -0.27
N PHE A 51 9.68 -0.38 -1.07
CA PHE A 51 11.09 -0.24 -1.44
C PHE A 51 11.28 -0.44 -2.95
N THR A 52 12.26 0.23 -3.54
CA THR A 52 12.72 -0.02 -4.92
C THR A 52 13.73 -1.17 -5.03
N GLU A 53 14.18 -1.68 -3.88
CA GLU A 53 15.16 -2.75 -3.72
C GLU A 53 14.66 -3.71 -2.64
N LEU A 54 15.22 -4.92 -2.57
CA LEU A 54 14.87 -5.87 -1.52
C LEU A 54 15.25 -5.28 -0.14
N PRO A 55 14.31 -5.17 0.82
CA PRO A 55 14.62 -4.63 2.14
C PRO A 55 15.51 -5.56 2.96
N ASP A 56 16.26 -5.01 3.92
CA ASP A 56 17.05 -5.79 4.87
C ASP A 56 16.13 -6.54 5.85
N GLU A 57 15.97 -7.84 5.64
CA GLU A 57 15.13 -8.71 6.48
C GLU A 57 15.62 -8.81 7.94
N ILE A 58 16.92 -8.67 8.19
CA ILE A 58 17.47 -8.70 9.55
C ILE A 58 17.08 -7.41 10.26
N ALA A 59 17.19 -6.27 9.59
CA ALA A 59 16.73 -5.00 10.14
C ALA A 59 15.23 -5.02 10.44
N LEU A 60 14.40 -5.56 9.54
CA LEU A 60 12.97 -5.75 9.76
C LEU A 60 12.68 -6.65 10.98
N LEU A 61 13.42 -7.74 11.13
CA LEU A 61 13.30 -8.64 12.28
C LEU A 61 13.65 -7.94 13.60
N LEU A 62 14.71 -7.13 13.61
CA LEU A 62 15.12 -6.38 14.79
C LEU A 62 14.08 -5.31 15.17
N ILE A 63 13.59 -4.54 14.20
CA ILE A 63 12.57 -3.52 14.41
C ILE A 63 11.27 -4.13 14.93
N SER A 64 10.79 -5.21 14.30
CA SER A 64 9.57 -5.92 14.73
C SER A 64 9.71 -6.49 16.14
N THR A 65 10.86 -7.08 16.47
CA THR A 65 11.14 -7.59 17.82
C THR A 65 11.21 -6.48 18.86
N ALA A 66 11.83 -5.35 18.54
CA ALA A 66 12.01 -4.23 19.47
C ALA A 66 10.69 -3.52 19.80
N LEU A 67 9.74 -3.50 18.86
CA LEU A 67 8.48 -2.76 18.97
C LEU A 67 7.24 -3.67 19.10
N GLY A 68 7.44 -4.99 19.16
CA GLY A 68 6.39 -5.94 19.47
C GLY A 68 5.40 -6.20 18.33
N SER A 69 5.78 -6.00 17.07
CA SER A 69 4.93 -6.38 15.93
C SER A 69 5.04 -7.86 15.61
N LYS A 70 4.09 -8.37 14.82
CA LYS A 70 4.29 -9.65 14.13
C LYS A 70 5.52 -9.57 13.21
N PRO A 71 6.08 -10.71 12.78
CA PRO A 71 7.09 -10.74 11.74
C PRO A 71 6.59 -10.06 10.47
N PHE A 72 7.47 -9.34 9.78
CA PHE A 72 7.15 -8.74 8.50
C PHE A 72 6.93 -9.81 7.43
N VAL A 73 5.93 -9.60 6.58
CA VAL A 73 5.78 -10.31 5.32
C VAL A 73 6.38 -9.45 4.23
N VAL A 74 7.47 -9.93 3.62
CA VAL A 74 8.12 -9.28 2.48
C VAL A 74 7.59 -9.86 1.18
N SER A 75 7.22 -9.03 0.21
CA SER A 75 6.66 -9.47 -1.07
C SER A 75 7.15 -8.61 -2.23
N GLU A 76 7.48 -9.26 -3.35
CA GLU A 76 7.77 -8.58 -4.61
C GLU A 76 6.44 -8.19 -5.27
N LEU A 77 6.30 -6.92 -5.66
CA LEU A 77 5.17 -6.44 -6.42
C LEU A 77 5.41 -6.69 -7.91
N PRO A 78 4.42 -7.27 -8.62
CA PRO A 78 4.52 -7.44 -10.06
C PRO A 78 4.52 -6.09 -10.76
N ASP A 79 5.36 -5.92 -11.78
CA ASP A 79 5.35 -4.76 -12.70
C ASP A 79 4.03 -4.78 -13.52
N THR A 80 2.94 -4.34 -12.90
CA THR A 80 1.58 -4.34 -13.45
C THR A 80 1.17 -2.92 -13.83
N ASP A 81 0.75 -2.71 -15.08
CA ASP A 81 0.12 -1.46 -15.50
C ASP A 81 -1.31 -1.39 -14.96
N TRP A 82 -1.44 -0.94 -13.72
CA TRP A 82 -2.74 -0.77 -13.04
C TRP A 82 -3.65 0.22 -13.76
N VAL A 83 -3.10 1.20 -14.47
CA VAL A 83 -3.89 2.14 -15.28
C VAL A 83 -4.52 1.40 -16.45
N ALA A 84 -3.76 0.60 -17.20
CA ALA A 84 -4.31 -0.22 -18.28
C ALA A 84 -5.29 -1.29 -17.77
N HIS A 85 -5.02 -1.85 -16.59
CA HIS A 85 -5.88 -2.85 -15.96
C HIS A 85 -7.24 -2.25 -15.58
N VAL A 86 -7.27 -1.17 -14.77
CA VAL A 86 -8.50 -0.53 -14.31
C VAL A 86 -9.24 0.19 -15.44
N ARG A 87 -8.52 0.78 -16.39
CA ARG A 87 -9.13 1.49 -17.53
C ARG A 87 -9.99 0.59 -18.42
N ARG A 88 -9.73 -0.72 -18.49
CA ARG A 88 -10.62 -1.66 -19.20
C ARG A 88 -11.96 -1.87 -18.49
N GLU A 89 -11.99 -1.66 -17.18
CA GLU A 89 -13.15 -1.91 -16.33
C GLU A 89 -13.97 -0.64 -16.06
N LEU A 90 -13.42 0.54 -16.36
CA LEU A 90 -14.13 1.82 -16.32
C LEU A 90 -15.03 1.99 -17.55
N VAL A 91 -16.14 1.23 -17.58
CA VAL A 91 -17.23 1.48 -18.53
C VAL A 91 -17.97 2.78 -18.18
N PRO A 92 -18.49 3.52 -19.17
CA PRO A 92 -19.28 4.73 -18.91
C PRO A 92 -20.46 4.46 -17.97
N VAL A 93 -20.73 5.42 -17.07
CA VAL A 93 -21.79 5.31 -16.07
C VAL A 93 -22.92 6.27 -16.39
N GLU A 94 -24.14 5.74 -16.51
CA GLU A 94 -25.37 6.52 -16.60
C GLU A 94 -25.91 6.82 -15.19
N ALA A 95 -25.93 8.09 -14.81
CA ALA A 95 -26.43 8.58 -13.53
C ALA A 95 -27.62 9.52 -13.76
N GLY A 96 -28.79 8.94 -14.00
CA GLY A 96 -30.03 9.69 -14.27
C GLY A 96 -29.93 10.51 -15.57
N ARG A 97 -29.90 11.84 -15.46
CA ARG A 97 -29.75 12.74 -16.63
C ARG A 97 -28.29 12.98 -17.04
N PHE A 98 -27.33 12.36 -16.36
CA PHE A 98 -25.91 12.55 -16.60
C PHE A 98 -25.28 11.27 -17.16
N PHE A 99 -24.39 11.44 -18.13
CA PHE A 99 -23.55 10.39 -18.69
C PHE A 99 -22.09 10.72 -18.37
N VAL A 100 -21.45 9.93 -17.51
CA VAL A 100 -20.07 10.14 -17.07
C VAL A 100 -19.16 9.14 -17.76
N TYR A 101 -18.17 9.65 -18.49
CA TYR A 101 -17.23 8.85 -19.27
C TYR A 101 -15.83 9.46 -19.19
N GLY A 102 -14.80 8.62 -19.29
CA GLY A 102 -13.42 9.10 -19.45
C GLY A 102 -13.16 9.56 -20.88
N SER A 103 -12.16 10.41 -21.12
CA SER A 103 -11.83 10.97 -22.46
C SER A 103 -11.69 9.94 -23.58
N HIS A 104 -11.38 8.69 -23.23
CA HIS A 104 -11.24 7.54 -24.11
C HIS A 104 -12.57 6.99 -24.67
N ASP A 105 -13.69 7.27 -24.02
CA ASP A 105 -15.04 6.85 -24.43
C ASP A 105 -15.83 7.97 -25.12
N SER A 106 -15.16 9.06 -25.51
CA SER A 106 -15.77 10.22 -26.20
C SER A 106 -16.52 9.87 -27.48
N HIS A 107 -16.13 8.79 -28.17
CA HIS A 107 -16.81 8.27 -29.36
C HIS A 107 -18.21 7.69 -29.07
N LYS A 108 -18.58 7.47 -27.80
CA LYS A 108 -19.89 6.93 -27.39
C LYS A 108 -20.95 8.01 -27.20
N VAL A 109 -20.57 9.29 -27.27
CA VAL A 109 -21.51 10.42 -27.22
C VAL A 109 -21.73 10.92 -28.65
N THR A 110 -22.96 10.80 -29.15
CA THR A 110 -23.36 11.44 -30.42
C THR A 110 -23.95 12.80 -30.09
N SER A 111 -23.36 13.86 -30.66
CA SER A 111 -23.81 15.24 -30.42
C SER A 111 -25.17 15.52 -31.03
#